data_AF-A0A7W1U5M3-F1
#
_entry.id   AF-A0A7W1U5M3-F1
#
_cell.length_a   1.000
_cell.length_b   1.000
_cell.length_c   1.000
_cell.angle_alpha   90.00
_cell.angle_beta   90.00
_cell.angle_gamma   90.00
#
_symmetry.space_group_name_H-M   'P 1'
#
loop_
_entity.id
_entity.type
_entity.pdbx_description
1 polymer ?
#
loop_
_entity_poly.entity_id
_entity_poly.type
_entity_poly.pdbx_seq_one_letter_code
_entity_poly.pdbx_strand_id
1 'polypeptide(L)'
;MEALGPKLKQARLSRKITLEEASRITKIRPSRIAEIEQEDFSSFPSLAYAKGFLLIYGKFLDVDVTPYLDAFEISDRVTVDGYSYLQDNGPAAPPPLVRRQPRKSPAFVPFLIAVAVLVIGIYLIRLMLNVQRITPAHDNSTGALTSASATATPPPTALGEIVAPRAQPVEGTPASEAGVTPRATLRQPEVRRAEPVNPEDEPSNPSPNESPRGGRR
;
A
#
# COMPACT_ATOMS: atom_id res chain seq x y z
N MET A 1 -9.54 11.39 27.64
CA MET A 1 -9.27 11.55 26.20
C MET A 1 -10.29 12.51 25.63
N GLU A 2 -9.91 13.33 24.67
CA GLU A 2 -10.86 14.11 23.87
C GLU A 2 -11.57 13.17 22.89
N ALA A 3 -12.86 13.38 22.65
CA ALA A 3 -13.63 12.60 21.68
C ALA A 3 -13.23 12.99 20.24
N LEU A 4 -13.06 11.99 19.38
CA LEU A 4 -12.62 12.15 18.00
C LEU A 4 -13.70 12.79 17.11
N GLY A 5 -14.96 12.43 17.28
CA GLY A 5 -16.08 12.98 16.51
C GLY A 5 -16.16 14.51 16.60
N PRO A 6 -16.20 15.10 17.82
CA PRO A 6 -16.11 16.54 18.03
C PRO A 6 -14.85 17.17 17.41
N LYS A 7 -13.68 16.52 17.51
CA LYS A 7 -12.42 17.01 16.91
C LYS A 7 -12.50 17.08 15.38
N LEU A 8 -13.06 16.05 14.73
CA LEU A 8 -13.28 16.04 13.28
C LEU A 8 -14.29 17.11 12.86
N LYS A 9 -15.39 17.25 13.59
CA LYS A 9 -16.40 18.30 13.37
C LYS A 9 -15.79 19.70 13.46
N GLN A 10 -14.97 19.97 14.48
CA GLN A 10 -14.25 21.24 14.62
C GLN A 10 -13.27 21.47 13.46
N ALA A 11 -12.53 20.46 13.03
CA ALA A 11 -11.60 20.56 11.90
C ALA A 11 -12.31 20.80 10.55
N ARG A 12 -13.52 20.27 10.35
CA ARG A 12 -14.36 20.62 9.19
C ARG A 12 -14.85 22.07 9.26
N LEU A 13 -15.36 22.49 10.42
CA LEU A 13 -15.93 23.82 10.62
C LEU A 13 -14.88 24.94 10.54
N SER A 14 -13.66 24.72 11.05
CA SER A 14 -12.55 25.68 10.95
C SER A 14 -12.12 25.93 9.49
N ARG A 15 -12.23 24.90 8.64
CA ARG A 15 -12.02 24.97 7.19
C ARG A 15 -13.24 25.51 6.41
N LYS A 16 -14.35 25.82 7.09
CA LYS A 16 -15.63 26.29 6.51
C LYS A 16 -16.26 25.32 5.50
N ILE A 17 -16.05 24.01 5.68
CA ILE A 17 -16.52 22.96 4.77
C ILE A 17 -17.91 22.46 5.24
N THR A 18 -18.87 22.29 4.33
CA THR A 18 -20.18 21.69 4.65
C THR A 18 -20.14 20.17 4.57
N LEU A 19 -21.16 19.47 5.06
CA LEU A 19 -21.22 18.00 4.95
C LEU A 19 -21.36 17.55 3.49
N GLU A 20 -22.03 18.35 2.67
CA GLU A 20 -22.26 18.12 1.23
C GLU A 20 -20.94 18.23 0.44
N GLU A 21 -20.14 19.26 0.71
CA GLU A 21 -18.85 19.45 0.04
C GLU A 21 -17.80 18.42 0.52
N ALA A 22 -17.78 18.11 1.83
CA ALA A 22 -16.98 17.00 2.35
C ALA A 22 -17.37 15.67 1.68
N SER A 23 -18.67 15.41 1.50
CA SER A 23 -19.21 14.25 0.77
C SER A 23 -18.77 14.23 -0.69
N ARG A 24 -18.85 15.37 -1.37
CA ARG A 24 -18.47 15.50 -2.80
C ARG A 24 -17.00 15.16 -3.03
N ILE A 25 -16.11 15.54 -2.11
CA ILE A 25 -14.67 15.30 -2.20
C ILE A 25 -14.33 13.86 -1.75
N THR A 26 -14.79 13.44 -0.58
CA THR A 26 -14.43 12.14 0.03
C THR A 26 -15.20 10.95 -0.55
N LYS A 27 -16.30 11.18 -1.27
CA LYS A 27 -17.28 10.18 -1.75
C LYS A 27 -18.03 9.44 -0.63
N ILE A 28 -17.99 9.96 0.60
CA ILE A 28 -18.73 9.46 1.75
C ILE A 28 -20.08 10.19 1.81
N ARG A 29 -21.21 9.49 1.97
CA ARG A 29 -22.53 10.13 2.05
C ARG A 29 -22.60 11.14 3.22
N PRO A 30 -23.30 12.30 3.11
CA PRO A 30 -23.34 13.31 4.18
C PRO A 30 -23.80 12.76 5.53
N SER A 31 -24.76 11.83 5.53
CA SER A 31 -25.21 11.14 6.75
C SER A 31 -24.10 10.35 7.43
N ARG A 32 -23.28 9.63 6.66
CA ARG A 32 -22.14 8.83 7.16
C ARG A 32 -21.04 9.71 7.75
N ILE A 33 -20.84 10.91 7.20
CA ILE A 33 -19.95 11.92 7.79
C ILE A 33 -20.52 12.44 9.12
N ALA A 34 -21.82 12.76 9.16
CA ALA A 34 -22.48 13.23 10.37
C ALA A 34 -22.49 12.20 11.51
N GLU A 35 -22.64 10.90 11.19
CA GLU A 35 -22.54 9.80 12.15
C GLU A 35 -21.11 9.68 12.70
N ILE A 36 -20.07 9.80 11.86
CA ILE A 36 -18.66 9.82 12.29
C ILE A 36 -18.36 11.02 13.20
N GLU A 37 -18.89 12.21 12.90
CA GLU A 37 -18.78 13.39 13.77
C GLU A 37 -19.50 13.24 15.12
N GLN A 38 -20.44 12.30 15.24
CA GLN A 38 -21.20 11.97 16.45
C GLN A 38 -20.69 10.72 17.16
N GLU A 39 -19.68 10.04 16.61
CA GLU A 39 -19.18 8.73 17.07
C GLU A 39 -20.25 7.61 17.07
N ASP A 40 -21.34 7.80 16.32
CA ASP A 40 -22.39 6.78 16.18
C ASP A 40 -22.01 5.78 15.09
N PHE A 41 -21.32 4.72 15.51
CA PHE A 41 -20.97 3.61 14.63
C PHE A 41 -22.05 2.51 14.55
N SER A 42 -23.19 2.68 15.23
CA SER A 42 -24.22 1.63 15.35
C SER A 42 -24.98 1.38 14.03
N SER A 43 -25.13 2.42 13.20
CA SER A 43 -25.84 2.33 11.92
C SER A 43 -24.97 1.81 10.76
N PHE A 44 -23.68 1.53 10.98
CA PHE A 44 -22.76 1.09 9.93
C PHE A 44 -22.90 -0.42 9.66
N PRO A 45 -22.83 -0.88 8.40
CA PRO A 45 -22.89 -2.32 8.07
C PRO A 45 -21.80 -3.16 8.75
N SER A 46 -20.64 -2.57 9.02
CA SER A 46 -19.61 -3.14 9.91
C SER A 46 -18.64 -2.08 10.41
N LEU A 47 -17.91 -2.39 11.50
CA LEU A 47 -16.82 -1.54 12.02
C LEU A 47 -15.68 -1.36 11.01
N ALA A 48 -15.48 -2.32 10.09
CA ALA A 48 -14.47 -2.18 9.03
C ALA A 48 -14.85 -1.06 8.02
N TYR A 49 -16.14 -0.89 7.71
CA TYR A 49 -16.61 0.25 6.91
C TYR A 49 -16.40 1.57 7.69
N ALA A 50 -16.75 1.61 8.97
CA ALA A 50 -16.52 2.79 9.81
C ALA A 50 -15.03 3.17 9.85
N LYS A 51 -14.12 2.20 10.09
CA LYS A 51 -12.66 2.39 10.06
C LYS A 51 -12.17 2.95 8.73
N GLY A 52 -12.67 2.42 7.61
CA GLY A 52 -12.33 2.90 6.27
C GLY A 52 -12.76 4.34 6.01
N PHE A 53 -13.99 4.70 6.37
CA PHE A 53 -14.49 6.07 6.25
C PHE A 53 -13.79 7.05 7.20
N LEU A 54 -13.47 6.62 8.42
CA LEU A 54 -12.73 7.40 9.40
C LEU A 54 -11.32 7.76 8.89
N LEU A 55 -10.62 6.80 8.28
CA LEU A 55 -9.32 7.03 7.62
C LEU A 55 -9.41 8.03 6.47
N ILE A 56 -10.40 7.88 5.57
CA ILE A 56 -10.60 8.79 4.43
C ILE A 56 -10.91 10.22 4.93
N TYR A 57 -11.80 10.34 5.92
CA TYR A 57 -12.25 11.63 6.43
C TYR A 57 -11.20 12.34 7.30
N GLY A 58 -10.49 11.61 8.16
CA GLY A 58 -9.35 12.12 8.92
C GLY A 58 -8.27 12.67 7.99
N LYS A 59 -7.88 11.90 6.95
CA LYS A 59 -6.93 12.36 5.93
C LYS A 59 -7.40 13.62 5.19
N PHE A 60 -8.69 13.73 4.86
CA PHE A 60 -9.24 14.92 4.21
C PHE A 60 -9.18 16.17 5.10
N LEU A 61 -9.39 16.00 6.41
CA LEU A 61 -9.32 17.08 7.39
C LEU A 61 -7.92 17.34 7.95
N ASP A 62 -6.91 16.58 7.52
CA ASP A 62 -5.55 16.59 8.10
C ASP A 62 -5.55 16.33 9.62
N VAL A 63 -6.41 15.42 10.05
CA VAL A 63 -6.53 14.99 11.45
C VAL A 63 -6.01 13.57 11.55
N ASP A 64 -4.98 13.35 12.37
CA ASP A 64 -4.55 12.01 12.71
C ASP A 64 -5.62 11.28 13.53
N VAL A 65 -6.13 10.21 12.92
CA VAL A 65 -7.13 9.28 13.49
C VAL A 65 -6.49 7.95 13.92
N THR A 66 -5.21 7.72 13.61
CA THR A 66 -4.47 6.47 13.88
C THR A 66 -4.62 5.96 15.32
N PRO A 67 -4.43 6.78 16.39
CA PRO A 67 -4.55 6.31 17.77
C PRO A 67 -5.98 5.96 18.22
N TYR A 68 -6.98 6.14 17.36
CA TYR A 68 -8.37 5.76 17.61
C TYR A 68 -8.80 4.52 16.81
N LEU A 69 -7.94 4.00 15.92
CA LEU A 69 -8.27 2.87 15.05
C LEU A 69 -8.29 1.53 15.79
N ASP A 70 -7.59 1.43 16.91
CA ASP A 70 -7.51 0.26 17.80
C ASP A 70 -8.91 -0.18 18.27
N ALA A 71 -9.79 0.79 18.54
CA ALA A 71 -11.19 0.55 18.92
C ALA A 71 -12.02 -0.18 17.83
N PHE A 72 -11.54 -0.18 16.58
CA PHE A 72 -12.19 -0.83 15.44
C PHE A 72 -11.55 -2.19 15.08
N GLU A 73 -10.50 -2.65 15.78
CA GLU A 73 -9.75 -3.87 15.40
C GLU A 73 -10.38 -5.19 15.84
N ILE A 74 -11.54 -5.13 16.50
CA ILE A 74 -12.30 -6.31 16.96
C ILE A 74 -12.71 -7.23 15.78
N SER A 75 -12.73 -6.72 14.54
CA SER A 75 -13.03 -7.49 13.33
C SER A 75 -11.79 -7.84 12.50
N ASP A 76 -10.98 -8.77 13.01
CA ASP A 76 -9.78 -9.38 12.36
C ASP A 76 -10.15 -10.33 11.18
N ARG A 77 -11.15 -9.91 10.39
CA ARG A 77 -11.77 -10.63 9.26
C ARG A 77 -12.18 -9.62 8.20
N VAL A 78 -11.20 -8.98 7.56
CA VAL A 78 -11.43 -8.19 6.33
C VAL A 78 -11.98 -9.11 5.25
N THR A 79 -13.31 -9.14 5.12
CA THR A 79 -14.02 -9.86 4.07
C THR A 79 -13.86 -9.14 2.75
N VAL A 80 -13.30 -9.85 1.76
CA VAL A 80 -13.05 -9.37 0.40
C VAL A 80 -14.34 -8.98 -0.36
N ASP A 81 -15.52 -9.36 0.15
CA ASP A 81 -16.84 -8.93 -0.35
C ASP A 81 -17.08 -7.42 -0.30
N GLY A 82 -16.28 -6.64 0.44
CA GLY A 82 -16.46 -5.19 0.63
C GLY A 82 -16.42 -4.33 -0.64
N TYR A 83 -16.12 -4.89 -1.81
CA TYR A 83 -16.05 -4.17 -3.09
C TYR A 83 -17.16 -4.55 -4.10
N SER A 84 -18.14 -5.40 -3.74
CA SER A 84 -19.15 -5.86 -4.72
C SER A 84 -19.97 -4.73 -5.35
N TYR A 85 -20.11 -3.59 -4.67
CA TYR A 85 -20.80 -2.40 -5.18
C TYR A 85 -20.02 -1.63 -6.26
N LEU A 86 -18.76 -2.00 -6.58
CA LEU A 86 -18.02 -1.51 -7.75
C LEU A 86 -18.17 -2.42 -8.97
N GLN A 87 -18.74 -3.62 -8.81
CA GLN A 87 -18.92 -4.60 -9.90
C GLN A 87 -20.31 -4.53 -10.55
N ASP A 88 -21.29 -3.89 -9.93
CA ASP A 88 -22.71 -4.06 -10.26
C ASP A 88 -23.19 -3.11 -11.38
N ASN A 89 -22.86 -3.48 -12.62
CA ASN A 89 -23.35 -2.85 -13.86
C ASN A 89 -24.01 -3.90 -14.78
N GLY A 90 -24.74 -4.88 -14.23
CA GLY A 90 -25.44 -5.88 -15.04
C GLY A 90 -26.45 -6.71 -14.24
N PRO A 91 -27.70 -6.88 -14.72
CA PRO A 91 -28.71 -7.65 -14.00
C PRO A 91 -28.44 -9.16 -14.12
N ALA A 92 -27.90 -9.78 -13.07
CA ALA A 92 -27.75 -11.22 -12.95
C ALA A 92 -28.06 -11.73 -11.53
N ALA A 93 -28.66 -12.91 -11.44
CA ALA A 93 -29.23 -13.49 -10.23
C ALA A 93 -28.21 -13.74 -9.09
N PRO A 94 -28.64 -13.76 -7.81
CA PRO A 94 -27.74 -13.97 -6.68
C PRO A 94 -27.10 -15.38 -6.70
N PRO A 95 -25.76 -15.49 -6.61
CA PRO A 95 -25.09 -16.78 -6.48
C PRO A 95 -25.35 -17.41 -5.10
N PRO A 96 -25.31 -18.75 -4.98
CA PRO A 96 -25.63 -19.45 -3.73
C PRO A 96 -24.59 -19.18 -2.63
N LEU A 97 -25.07 -19.14 -1.38
CA LEU A 97 -24.30 -18.87 -0.16
C LEU A 97 -23.31 -20.01 0.18
N VAL A 98 -22.21 -20.13 -0.56
CA VAL A 98 -21.09 -20.99 -0.18
C VAL A 98 -20.30 -20.32 0.95
N ARG A 99 -20.70 -20.58 2.21
CA ARG A 99 -19.99 -20.15 3.41
C ARG A 99 -18.65 -20.89 3.55
N ARG A 100 -17.68 -20.53 2.71
CA ARG A 100 -16.31 -21.05 2.72
C ARG A 100 -15.63 -20.62 4.03
N GLN A 101 -15.49 -21.56 4.97
CA GLN A 101 -14.65 -21.33 6.15
C GLN A 101 -13.19 -21.20 5.71
N PRO A 102 -12.50 -20.07 5.98
CA PRO A 102 -11.07 -19.98 5.71
C PRO A 102 -10.32 -20.81 6.76
N ARG A 103 -9.82 -21.98 6.35
CA ARG A 103 -8.80 -22.69 7.12
C ARG A 103 -7.54 -21.83 7.13
N LYS A 104 -7.20 -21.25 8.28
CA LYS A 104 -5.90 -20.58 8.49
C LYS A 104 -4.81 -21.65 8.36
N SER A 105 -4.13 -21.72 7.21
CA SER A 105 -2.87 -22.46 7.10
C SER A 105 -1.77 -21.65 7.80
N PRO A 106 -1.01 -22.22 8.74
CA PRO A 106 0.09 -21.50 9.37
C PRO A 106 1.26 -21.41 8.39
N ALA A 107 1.29 -20.33 7.60
CA ALA A 107 2.35 -20.02 6.62
C ALA A 107 3.77 -19.92 7.23
N PHE A 108 3.86 -19.89 8.56
CA PHE A 108 5.08 -19.86 9.35
C PHE A 108 5.78 -21.24 9.44
N VAL A 109 5.06 -22.35 9.22
CA VAL A 109 5.63 -23.71 9.34
C VAL A 109 6.82 -23.96 8.40
N PRO A 110 6.76 -23.69 7.08
CA PRO A 110 7.94 -23.87 6.21
C PRO A 110 9.11 -22.95 6.59
N PHE A 111 8.82 -21.74 7.10
CA PHE A 111 9.85 -20.82 7.57
C PHE A 111 10.56 -21.34 8.83
N LEU A 112 9.81 -21.84 9.81
CA LEU A 112 10.39 -22.45 11.02
C LEU A 112 11.21 -23.70 10.69
N ILE A 113 10.77 -24.53 9.74
CA ILE A 113 11.54 -25.69 9.26
C ILE A 113 12.86 -25.23 8.60
N ALA A 114 12.81 -24.22 7.73
CA ALA A 114 14.02 -23.69 7.08
C ALA A 114 15.02 -23.12 8.08
N VAL A 115 14.55 -22.35 9.09
CA VAL A 115 15.39 -21.82 10.17
C VAL A 115 15.97 -22.94 11.02
N ALA A 116 15.20 -23.98 11.36
CA ALA A 116 15.68 -25.11 12.15
C ALA A 116 16.79 -25.88 11.40
N VAL A 117 16.60 -26.16 10.11
CA VAL A 117 17.61 -26.83 9.26
C VAL A 117 18.88 -25.99 9.16
N LEU A 118 18.77 -24.66 9.00
CA LEU A 118 19.91 -23.75 8.95
C LEU A 118 20.72 -23.77 10.26
N VAL A 119 20.05 -23.69 11.42
CA VAL A 119 20.70 -23.73 12.74
C VAL A 119 21.39 -25.07 12.98
N ILE A 120 20.74 -26.19 12.65
CA ILE A 120 21.33 -27.54 12.77
C ILE A 120 22.56 -27.68 11.86
N GLY A 121 22.48 -27.22 10.61
CA GLY A 121 23.60 -27.24 9.67
C GLY A 121 24.81 -26.45 10.17
N ILE A 122 24.60 -25.23 10.66
CA ILE A 122 25.67 -24.40 11.25
C ILE A 122 26.30 -25.08 12.48
N TYR A 123 25.49 -25.72 13.34
CA TYR A 123 25.97 -26.45 14.50
C TYR A 123 26.81 -27.67 14.13
N LEU A 124 26.39 -28.47 13.14
CA LEU A 124 27.14 -29.62 12.64
C LEU A 124 28.48 -29.21 12.01
N ILE A 125 28.51 -28.12 11.23
CA ILE A 125 29.75 -27.58 10.66
C ILE A 125 30.70 -27.11 11.78
N ARG A 126 30.19 -26.37 12.77
CA ARG A 126 30.97 -25.97 13.97
C ARG A 126 31.53 -27.18 14.72
N LEU A 127 30.74 -28.24 14.90
CA LEU A 127 31.15 -29.46 15.59
C LEU A 127 32.23 -30.22 14.81
N MET A 128 32.04 -30.42 13.50
CA MET A 128 33.01 -31.11 12.64
C MET A 128 34.37 -30.38 12.61
N LEU A 129 34.35 -29.06 12.43
CA LEU A 129 35.56 -28.22 12.46
C LEU A 129 36.23 -28.19 13.83
N ASN A 130 35.47 -28.42 14.92
CA ASN A 130 36.03 -28.54 16.27
C ASN A 130 36.72 -29.90 16.47
N VAL A 131 36.10 -31.01 16.04
CA VAL A 131 36.70 -32.35 16.14
C VAL A 131 37.97 -32.45 15.29
N GLN A 132 37.97 -31.90 14.07
CA GLN A 132 39.17 -31.86 13.21
C GLN A 132 40.34 -31.06 13.81
N ARG A 133 40.09 -30.13 14.73
CA ARG A 133 41.15 -29.39 15.45
C ARG A 133 41.68 -30.12 16.69
N ILE A 134 40.99 -31.17 17.14
CA ILE A 134 41.35 -31.94 18.35
C ILE A 134 42.01 -33.27 17.99
N THR A 135 41.94 -33.72 16.72
CA THR A 135 42.66 -34.89 16.22
C THR A 135 44.03 -34.52 15.66
N PRO A 136 45.15 -34.66 16.40
CA PRO A 136 46.48 -34.56 15.81
C PRO A 136 46.68 -35.72 14.82
N ALA A 137 47.30 -35.43 13.67
CA ALA A 137 47.75 -36.46 12.76
C ALA A 137 48.76 -37.37 13.47
N HIS A 138 48.62 -38.69 13.32
CA HIS A 138 49.69 -39.62 13.69
C HIS A 138 50.80 -39.55 12.63
N ASP A 139 52.01 -39.23 13.08
CA ASP A 139 53.21 -39.25 12.24
C ASP A 139 53.56 -40.69 11.83
N ASN A 140 53.35 -41.00 10.56
CA ASN A 140 53.81 -42.26 9.97
C ASN A 140 55.29 -42.11 9.58
N SER A 141 56.21 -42.28 10.53
CA SER A 141 57.66 -42.28 10.29
C SER A 141 58.34 -43.57 10.76
N THR A 142 58.25 -44.62 9.93
CA THR A 142 59.03 -45.86 10.08
C THR A 142 59.52 -46.33 8.70
N GLY A 143 60.85 -46.45 8.52
CA GLY A 143 61.49 -46.79 7.23
C GLY A 143 61.72 -45.56 6.36
N ALA A 144 62.87 -44.87 6.35
CA ALA A 144 64.22 -45.39 6.17
C ALA A 144 64.30 -46.41 5.02
N LEU A 145 64.48 -45.92 3.79
CA LEU A 145 65.23 -46.54 2.67
C LEU A 145 65.11 -45.68 1.39
N THR A 146 65.97 -44.66 1.21
CA THR A 146 66.81 -44.46 0.01
C THR A 146 67.63 -43.18 0.09
N SER A 147 68.87 -43.25 -0.36
CA SER A 147 69.86 -42.17 -0.30
C SER A 147 69.75 -41.20 -1.48
N ALA A 148 69.97 -39.91 -1.23
CA ALA A 148 70.48 -38.97 -2.21
C ALA A 148 71.30 -37.87 -1.51
N SER A 149 72.62 -37.88 -1.70
CA SER A 149 73.51 -36.83 -1.18
C SER A 149 73.50 -35.58 -2.07
N ALA A 150 73.46 -34.40 -1.42
CA ALA A 150 74.12 -33.11 -1.69
C ALA A 150 74.54 -32.65 -3.11
N THR A 151 74.76 -31.31 -3.23
CA THR A 151 75.43 -30.53 -4.33
C THR A 151 74.43 -29.91 -5.34
N ALA A 152 74.41 -28.61 -5.71
CA ALA A 152 75.23 -27.42 -5.36
C ALA A 152 74.51 -26.04 -5.60
N THR A 153 75.16 -25.00 -5.03
CA THR A 153 75.34 -23.54 -5.29
C THR A 153 74.94 -22.88 -6.67
N PRO A 154 74.97 -21.51 -6.88
CA PRO A 154 73.85 -20.74 -7.46
C PRO A 154 74.12 -19.89 -8.78
N PRO A 155 73.97 -18.53 -8.86
CA PRO A 155 73.14 -17.75 -9.84
C PRO A 155 74.01 -17.01 -10.93
N PRO A 156 73.64 -15.90 -11.67
CA PRO A 156 72.47 -14.95 -11.66
C PRO A 156 71.98 -14.33 -13.04
N THR A 157 71.13 -13.27 -12.98
CA THR A 157 70.96 -12.14 -13.98
C THR A 157 70.14 -12.42 -15.28
N ALA A 158 69.33 -11.54 -15.91
CA ALA A 158 69.03 -10.07 -15.88
C ALA A 158 67.51 -9.80 -16.16
N LEU A 159 66.80 -8.78 -15.64
CA LEU A 159 66.76 -7.30 -15.89
C LEU A 159 65.85 -6.79 -17.04
N GLY A 160 65.16 -5.67 -16.77
CA GLY A 160 64.21 -4.93 -17.66
C GLY A 160 62.75 -5.05 -17.16
N GLU A 161 62.10 -4.08 -16.49
CA GLU A 161 62.19 -2.61 -16.42
C GLU A 161 61.81 -1.86 -17.72
N ILE A 162 61.29 -0.62 -17.56
CA ILE A 162 60.76 0.34 -18.56
C ILE A 162 59.25 0.15 -18.81
N VAL A 163 58.34 0.76 -18.04
CA VAL A 163 57.96 2.21 -17.91
C VAL A 163 56.73 2.57 -18.74
N ALA A 164 55.72 3.12 -18.07
CA ALA A 164 54.61 3.86 -18.67
C ALA A 164 54.79 5.37 -18.44
N PRO A 165 54.35 6.22 -19.38
CA PRO A 165 53.77 7.51 -19.01
C PRO A 165 52.44 7.82 -19.74
N ARG A 166 51.90 9.02 -19.49
CA ARG A 166 50.47 9.39 -19.52
C ARG A 166 50.19 10.61 -20.44
N ALA A 167 48.90 10.84 -20.73
CA ALA A 167 48.26 12.03 -21.34
C ALA A 167 48.18 12.01 -22.89
N GLN A 168 47.20 12.64 -23.55
CA GLN A 168 46.38 13.82 -23.20
C GLN A 168 44.90 13.70 -23.65
N PRO A 169 43.96 14.53 -23.13
CA PRO A 169 42.61 14.69 -23.68
C PRO A 169 42.55 15.81 -24.74
N VAL A 170 41.60 15.73 -25.68
CA VAL A 170 41.31 16.84 -26.61
C VAL A 170 39.81 16.99 -26.84
N GLU A 171 39.35 18.23 -26.77
CA GLU A 171 37.96 18.68 -26.95
C GLU A 171 37.69 18.98 -28.44
N GLY A 172 36.43 18.85 -28.91
CA GLY A 172 36.11 19.12 -30.32
C GLY A 172 34.61 19.16 -30.63
N THR A 173 34.05 20.36 -30.72
CA THR A 173 32.69 20.67 -31.20
C THR A 173 32.69 20.80 -32.75
N PRO A 174 31.63 20.34 -33.46
CA PRO A 174 30.59 21.24 -33.99
C PRO A 174 29.17 20.72 -33.68
N ALA A 175 28.09 21.49 -33.49
CA ALA A 175 27.59 22.72 -34.13
C ALA A 175 26.97 22.53 -35.53
N SER A 176 25.62 22.52 -35.60
CA SER A 176 24.71 22.78 -36.75
C SER A 176 23.39 22.00 -36.51
N GLU A 177 22.17 22.46 -36.78
CA GLU A 177 21.47 23.75 -36.91
C GLU A 177 20.02 23.42 -37.37
N ALA A 178 19.11 24.41 -37.38
CA ALA A 178 17.76 24.37 -38.01
C ALA A 178 16.80 23.23 -37.58
N GLY A 179 15.71 23.51 -36.87
CA GLY A 179 14.47 24.10 -37.42
C GLY A 179 13.34 23.06 -37.28
N VAL A 180 12.04 23.35 -37.21
CA VAL A 180 11.25 24.53 -37.55
C VAL A 180 10.00 24.57 -36.64
N THR A 181 9.61 25.75 -36.17
CA THR A 181 8.23 26.09 -35.76
C THR A 181 7.68 27.14 -36.75
N PRO A 182 6.37 27.51 -36.82
CA PRO A 182 5.26 27.22 -35.88
C PRO A 182 3.89 26.91 -36.54
N ARG A 183 2.83 26.93 -35.71
CA ARG A 183 1.50 27.58 -35.94
C ARG A 183 0.29 26.71 -36.30
N ALA A 184 -0.84 27.11 -35.70
CA ALA A 184 -2.25 26.73 -35.87
C ALA A 184 -2.79 25.69 -34.85
N THR A 185 -4.00 25.82 -34.30
CA THR A 185 -4.96 26.95 -34.21
C THR A 185 -5.88 26.71 -33.01
N LEU A 186 -6.28 27.75 -32.29
CA LEU A 186 -7.27 27.66 -31.20
C LEU A 186 -8.60 27.07 -31.70
N ARG A 187 -9.11 26.05 -31.02
CA ARG A 187 -10.54 25.66 -31.07
C ARG A 187 -11.11 25.69 -29.67
N GLN A 188 -11.98 26.65 -29.43
CA GLN A 188 -12.70 26.83 -28.17
C GLN A 188 -13.92 25.87 -28.08
N PRO A 189 -14.45 25.69 -26.86
CA PRO A 189 -15.78 25.23 -26.52
C PRO A 189 -16.96 25.59 -27.42
N GLU A 190 -17.53 24.71 -28.25
CA GLU A 190 -18.86 25.01 -28.82
C GLU A 190 -19.91 24.93 -27.70
N VAL A 191 -20.37 26.08 -27.19
CA VAL A 191 -21.38 26.16 -26.12
C VAL A 191 -22.77 25.88 -26.70
N ARG A 192 -23.27 24.64 -26.52
CA ARG A 192 -24.69 24.33 -26.78
C ARG A 192 -25.57 25.06 -25.77
N ARG A 193 -26.13 26.19 -26.21
CA ARG A 193 -27.13 27.00 -25.51
C ARG A 193 -28.41 26.18 -25.32
N ALA A 194 -28.97 26.20 -24.11
CA ALA A 194 -30.25 25.57 -23.82
C ALA A 194 -31.42 26.32 -24.48
N GLU A 195 -32.45 25.57 -24.84
CA GLU A 195 -33.71 26.04 -25.41
C GLU A 195 -34.54 26.77 -24.33
N PRO A 196 -35.27 27.86 -24.65
CA PRO A 196 -36.02 28.62 -23.66
C PRO A 196 -37.28 27.87 -23.22
N VAL A 197 -37.42 27.65 -21.91
CA VAL A 197 -38.65 27.12 -21.29
C VAL A 197 -39.72 28.20 -21.29
N ASN A 198 -40.87 27.92 -21.90
CA ASN A 198 -42.04 28.80 -21.89
C ASN A 198 -42.84 28.62 -20.58
N PRO A 199 -43.41 29.66 -19.93
CA PRO A 199 -43.98 29.54 -18.58
C PRO A 199 -45.40 28.97 -18.48
N GLU A 200 -45.95 28.34 -19.53
CA GLU A 200 -47.41 28.12 -19.65
C GLU A 200 -47.92 26.72 -19.30
N ASP A 201 -47.05 25.76 -18.94
CA ASP A 201 -47.46 24.45 -18.41
C ASP A 201 -47.57 24.48 -16.86
N GLU A 202 -48.53 25.23 -16.33
CA GLU A 202 -48.93 25.19 -14.92
C GLU A 202 -50.25 24.39 -14.73
N PRO A 203 -50.19 23.07 -14.45
CA PRO A 203 -51.36 22.32 -14.01
C PRO A 203 -51.64 22.58 -12.52
N SER A 204 -52.37 23.67 -12.28
CA SER A 204 -53.45 23.79 -11.27
C SER A 204 -53.35 22.95 -9.99
N ASN A 205 -52.86 23.58 -8.92
CA ASN A 205 -53.01 23.10 -7.54
C ASN A 205 -54.48 23.26 -7.04
N PRO A 206 -55.21 22.18 -6.69
CA PRO A 206 -56.52 22.30 -6.05
C PRO A 206 -56.39 22.57 -4.54
N SER A 207 -57.06 23.62 -4.07
CA SER A 207 -57.09 24.06 -2.66
C SER A 207 -57.58 23.01 -1.66
N PRO A 208 -57.22 23.15 -0.36
CA PRO A 208 -57.58 22.20 0.68
C PRO A 208 -59.00 22.39 1.21
N ASN A 209 -59.73 21.28 1.34
CA ASN A 209 -60.95 21.11 2.12
C ASN A 209 -61.02 19.60 2.46
N GLU A 210 -61.41 19.10 3.64
CA GLU A 210 -62.21 19.66 4.73
C GLU A 210 -61.64 19.30 6.12
N SER A 211 -62.23 19.91 7.14
CA SER A 211 -62.09 19.59 8.58
C SER A 211 -63.50 19.60 9.19
N PRO A 212 -63.72 19.28 10.48
CA PRO A 212 -63.44 18.06 11.23
C PRO A 212 -64.74 17.41 11.77
N ARG A 213 -64.71 16.15 12.24
CA ARG A 213 -65.47 15.68 13.46
C ARG A 213 -65.35 14.17 13.74
N GLY A 214 -65.49 13.84 15.02
CA GLY A 214 -65.65 12.47 15.54
C GLY A 214 -64.38 11.94 16.20
N GLY A 215 -64.38 11.46 17.45
CA GLY A 215 -65.47 11.34 18.41
C GLY A 215 -65.10 10.28 19.45
N ARG A 216 -65.25 10.58 20.75
CA ARG A 216 -64.91 9.64 21.84
C ARG A 216 -65.70 8.32 21.72
N ARG A 217 -65.05 7.20 21.98
CA ARG A 217 -65.36 6.30 23.11
C ARG A 217 -64.24 5.31 23.36
#